data_AF-A0A444K4G8-F1
#
_entry.id   AF-A0A444K4G8-F1
#
_cell.length_a   1.000
_cell.length_b   1.000
_cell.length_c   1.000
_cell.angle_alpha   90.00
_cell.angle_beta   90.00
_cell.angle_gamma   90.00
#
_symmetry.space_group_name_H-M   'P 1'
#
loop_
_entity.id
_entity.type
_entity.pdbx_description
1 polymer ?
#
loop_
_entity_poly.entity_id
_entity_poly.type
_entity_poly.pdbx_seq_one_letter_code
_entity_poly.pdbx_strand_id
1 'polypeptide(L)' 'MNTGIDDREDFAAFLLRLRGRGTAPKALVAAFEATPRRGFLSAQFHALAWSDGMLPIECGEAIEGADLQAAVIAALHIE' A
#
# COMPACT_ATOMS: atom_id res chain seq x y z
N MET A 1 7.24 2.11 20.26
CA MET A 1 7.12 2.37 18.82
C MET A 1 6.08 3.44 18.62
N ASN A 2 6.40 4.52 17.92
CA ASN A 2 5.42 5.56 17.61
C ASN A 2 4.72 5.18 16.31
N THR A 3 3.63 4.44 16.44
CA THR A 3 2.94 3.74 15.34
C THR A 3 2.54 4.64 14.17
N GLY A 4 2.35 5.94 14.40
CA GLY A 4 2.05 6.94 13.36
C GLY A 4 3.27 7.61 12.71
N ILE A 5 4.47 7.49 13.28
CA ILE A 5 5.72 7.83 12.58
C ILE A 5 6.08 6.69 11.64
N ASP A 6 6.07 5.46 12.16
CA ASP A 6 6.44 4.25 11.42
C ASP A 6 5.57 4.09 10.15
N ASP A 7 4.26 4.34 10.23
CA ASP A 7 3.36 4.26 9.06
C ASP A 7 3.70 5.28 7.96
N ARG A 8 4.09 6.50 8.34
CA ARG A 8 4.45 7.54 7.37
C ARG A 8 5.77 7.21 6.68
N GLU A 9 6.71 6.63 7.42
CA GLU A 9 8.00 6.18 6.86
C GLU A 9 7.80 5.00 5.90
N ASP A 10 7.00 4.01 6.29
CA ASP A 10 6.65 2.86 5.45
C ASP A 10 5.92 3.29 4.17
N PHE A 11 4.97 4.22 4.30
CA PHE A 11 4.25 4.78 3.16
C PHE A 11 5.18 5.56 2.22
N ALA A 12 6.08 6.39 2.78
CA ALA A 12 7.08 7.09 1.99
C ALA A 12 8.02 6.12 1.25
N ALA A 13 8.43 5.03 1.89
CA ALA A 13 9.23 3.98 1.26
C ALA A 13 8.47 3.34 0.08
N PHE A 14 7.18 3.06 0.24
CA PHE A 14 6.33 2.60 -0.86
C PHE A 14 6.26 3.60 -2.02
N LEU A 15 6.05 4.89 -1.77
CA LEU A 15 6.02 5.91 -2.82
C LEU A 15 7.37 6.02 -3.57
N LEU A 16 8.49 5.83 -2.88
CA LEU A 16 9.81 5.78 -3.52
C LEU A 16 9.98 4.57 -4.43
N ARG A 17 9.47 3.39 -4.03
CA ARG A 17 9.45 2.20 -4.89
C ARG A 17 8.61 2.41 -6.14
N LEU A 18 7.41 2.99 -6.00
CA LEU A 18 6.54 3.35 -7.11
C LEU A 18 7.22 4.27 -8.12
N ARG A 19 7.87 5.33 -7.63
CA ARG A 19 8.66 6.25 -8.47
C ARG A 19 9.78 5.52 -9.21
N GLY A 20 10.51 4.63 -8.52
CA GLY A 20 11.58 3.83 -9.12
C GLY A 20 11.11 2.91 -10.26
N ARG A 21 9.82 2.51 -10.25
CA ARG A 21 9.19 1.68 -11.30
C ARG A 21 8.60 2.51 -12.45
N GLY A 22 8.63 3.85 -12.37
CA GLY A 22 7.99 4.73 -13.34
C GLY A 22 6.47 4.86 -13.17
N THR A 23 5.90 4.36 -12.08
CA THR A 23 4.46 4.31 -11.82
C THR A 23 4.11 5.19 -10.62
N ALA A 24 3.97 6.50 -10.84
CA ALA A 24 3.55 7.42 -9.78
C ALA A 24 2.76 8.64 -10.32
N PRO A 25 1.70 8.45 -11.12
CA PRO A 25 0.84 9.56 -11.50
C PRO A 25 0.20 10.17 -10.24
N LYS A 26 -0.02 11.49 -10.25
CA LYS A 26 -0.52 12.24 -9.09
C LYS A 26 -1.83 11.68 -8.54
N ALA A 27 -2.73 11.25 -9.43
CA ALA A 27 -4.01 10.67 -9.04
C ALA A 27 -3.84 9.35 -8.28
N LEU A 28 -2.93 8.47 -8.71
CA LEU A 28 -2.62 7.23 -8.00
C LEU A 28 -2.07 7.49 -6.59
N VAL A 29 -1.15 8.44 -6.46
CA VAL A 29 -0.61 8.82 -5.14
C VAL A 29 -1.74 9.34 -4.24
N ALA A 30 -2.61 10.20 -4.76
CA ALA A 30 -3.75 10.73 -4.02
C ALA A 30 -4.75 9.62 -3.60
N ALA A 31 -4.98 8.61 -4.44
CA ALA A 31 -5.84 7.48 -4.12
C ALA A 31 -5.32 6.67 -2.91
N PHE A 32 -4.01 6.42 -2.87
CA PHE A 32 -3.37 5.75 -1.74
C PHE A 32 -3.32 6.61 -0.47
N GLU A 33 -3.11 7.92 -0.59
CA GLU A 33 -3.21 8.85 0.55
C GLU A 33 -4.62 8.89 1.15
N ALA A 34 -5.64 8.88 0.30
CA ALA A 34 -7.05 8.90 0.71
C ALA A 34 -7.53 7.55 1.29
N THR A 35 -6.80 6.46 1.04
CA THR A 35 -7.20 5.10 1.40
C THR A 35 -6.13 4.44 2.28
N PRO A 36 -6.09 4.72 3.60
CA PRO A 36 -5.07 4.20 4.48
C PRO A 36 -5.18 2.68 4.60
N ARG A 37 -4.21 1.97 4.00
CA ARG A 37 -4.22 0.51 3.85
C ARG A 37 -4.29 -0.26 5.17
N ARG A 38 -3.77 0.30 6.27
CA ARG A 38 -3.89 -0.30 7.63
C ARG A 38 -5.34 -0.56 8.05
N GLY A 39 -6.30 0.25 7.58
CA GLY A 39 -7.72 0.06 7.87
C GLY A 39 -8.32 -1.25 7.33
N PHE A 40 -7.61 -1.94 6.44
CA PHE A 40 -8.03 -3.19 5.79
C PHE A 40 -7.24 -4.41 6.31
N LEU A 41 -6.43 -4.25 7.35
CA LEU A 41 -5.54 -5.29 7.88
C LEU A 41 -5.80 -5.55 9.37
N SER A 42 -5.59 -6.79 9.79
CA SER A 42 -5.49 -7.12 11.21
C SER A 42 -4.28 -6.45 11.84
N ALA A 43 -4.39 -6.03 13.12
CA ALA A 43 -3.38 -5.22 13.80
C ALA A 43 -1.96 -5.82 13.78
N GLN A 44 -1.85 -7.15 13.80
CA GLN A 44 -0.57 -7.87 13.73
C GLN A 44 0.21 -7.64 12.42
N PHE A 45 -0.46 -7.17 11.36
CA PHE A 45 0.14 -6.90 10.05
C PHE A 45 0.33 -5.42 9.75
N HIS A 46 0.02 -4.52 10.68
CA HIS A 46 0.17 -3.07 10.45
C HIS A 46 1.60 -2.67 10.06
N ALA A 47 2.62 -3.30 10.64
CA ALA A 47 4.03 -3.06 10.30
C ALA A 47 4.41 -3.55 8.89
N LEU A 48 3.55 -4.31 8.22
CA LEU A 48 3.73 -4.83 6.88
C LEU A 48 2.77 -4.19 5.87
N ALA A 49 1.99 -3.18 6.29
CA ALA A 49 0.92 -2.61 5.49
C ALA A 49 1.37 -2.14 4.11
N TRP A 50 2.59 -1.59 4.02
CA TRP A 50 3.18 -1.08 2.78
C TRP A 50 4.29 -1.98 2.21
N SER A 51 4.30 -3.27 2.57
CA SER A 51 5.21 -4.25 1.98
C SER A 51 4.75 -4.69 0.58
N ASP A 52 5.63 -5.36 -0.18
CA ASP A 52 5.27 -5.96 -1.48
C ASP A 52 4.62 -7.35 -1.36
N GLY A 53 4.57 -7.89 -0.14
CA GLY A 53 4.05 -9.22 0.14
C GLY A 53 2.53 -9.23 0.27
N MET A 54 1.92 -10.37 -0.07
CA MET A 54 0.52 -10.62 0.25
C MET A 54 0.35 -10.82 1.75
N LEU A 55 -0.78 -10.35 2.29
CA LEU A 55 -1.11 -10.47 3.70
C LEU A 55 -2.44 -11.22 3.85
N PRO A 56 -2.55 -12.17 4.80
CA PRO A 56 -3.80 -12.89 4.99
C PRO A 56 -4.88 -11.95 5.57
N ILE A 57 -6.11 -12.16 5.12
CA ILE A 57 -7.33 -11.56 5.66
C ILE A 57 -8.31 -12.67 6.06
N GLU A 58 -9.45 -12.30 6.63
CA GLU A 58 -10.46 -13.27 7.06
C GLU A 58 -10.99 -14.12 5.89
N CYS A 59 -11.64 -15.25 6.22
CA CYS A 59 -12.23 -16.18 5.25
C CYS A 59 -11.23 -16.96 4.37
N GLY A 60 -9.95 -17.01 4.74
CA GLY A 60 -8.93 -17.76 3.99
C GLY A 60 -8.42 -17.04 2.74
N GLU A 61 -8.68 -15.74 2.64
CA GLU A 61 -8.26 -14.88 1.54
C GLU A 61 -6.98 -14.10 1.88
N ALA A 62 -6.44 -13.38 0.89
CA ALA A 62 -5.29 -12.49 1.07
C ALA A 62 -5.49 -11.17 0.32
N ILE A 63 -4.95 -10.10 0.88
CA ILE A 63 -4.79 -8.82 0.17
C ILE A 63 -3.43 -8.80 -0.52
N GLU A 64 -3.40 -8.37 -1.78
CA GLU A 64 -2.19 -8.32 -2.59
C GLU A 64 -1.19 -7.31 -2.05
N GLY A 65 0.10 -7.48 -2.37
CA GLY A 65 1.13 -6.50 -2.04
C GLY A 65 0.84 -5.11 -2.61
N ALA A 66 1.24 -4.06 -1.89
CA ALA A 66 0.92 -2.68 -2.26
C ALA A 66 1.46 -2.31 -3.66
N ASP A 67 2.65 -2.80 -4.01
CA ASP A 67 3.27 -2.60 -5.32
C ASP A 67 2.42 -3.19 -6.46
N LEU A 68 1.86 -4.40 -6.26
CA LEU A 68 1.01 -5.06 -7.27
C LEU A 68 -0.31 -4.32 -7.43
N GLN A 69 -0.96 -3.92 -6.33
CA GLN A 69 -2.20 -3.15 -6.41
C GLN A 69 -2.01 -1.83 -7.15
N ALA A 70 -0.93 -1.10 -6.85
CA ALA A 70 -0.60 0.14 -7.54
C ALA A 70 -0.39 -0.07 -9.05
N ALA A 71 0.29 -1.15 -9.44
CA ALA A 71 0.50 -1.50 -10.84
C ALA A 71 -0.81 -1.81 -11.56
N VAL A 72 -1.74 -2.56 -10.92
CA VAL A 72 -3.04 -2.90 -11.50
C VAL A 72 -3.92 -1.65 -11.65
N ILE A 73 -4.02 -0.82 -10.61
CA ILE A 73 -4.80 0.43 -10.66
C ILE A 73 -4.29 1.33 -11.79
N ALA A 74 -2.97 1.54 -11.87
CA ALA A 74 -2.36 2.36 -12.90
C ALA A 74 -2.54 1.79 -14.32
N ALA A 75 -2.49 0.46 -14.48
CA ALA A 75 -2.69 -0.20 -15.77
C ALA A 75 -4.13 -0.10 -16.27
N LEU A 76 -5.09 -0.01 -15.34
CA LEU A 76 -6.52 0.10 -15.66
C LEU A 76 -7.00 1.56 -15.71
N HIS A 77 -6.19 2.53 -15.29
CA HIS A 77 -6.54 3.95 -15.19
C HIS A 77 -7.79 4.19 -14.32
N ILE A 78 -7.81 3.52 -13.16
CA ILE A 78 -8.93 3.57 -12.19
C ILE A 78 -8.54 4.17 -10.84
N GLU A 79 -7.42 4.89 -10.80
CA GLU A 79 -7.02 5.69 -9.63
C GLU A 79 -8.02 6.76 -9.23
#